data_AF-A0A2W2EVQ8-F1
#
_entry.id   AF-A0A2W2EVQ8-F1
#
_cell.length_a   1.000
_cell.length_b   1.000
_cell.length_c   1.000
_cell.angle_alpha   90.00
_cell.angle_beta   90.00
_cell.angle_gamma   90.00
#
_symmetry.space_group_name_H-M   'P 1'
#
loop_
_entity.id
_entity.type
_entity.pdbx_description
1 polymer ?
#
loop_
_entity_poly.entity_id
_entity_poly.type
_entity_poly.pdbx_seq_one_letter_code
_entity_poly.pdbx_strand_id
1 'polypeptide(L)'
;MTTDSVDLLLAKYDTLEEQAVARYGEDSQARVFVLYEQLISLRAVHSADRTDARLSERITRLRTDMAGRYLASGPDRPLELPRRVLSRRPPLLEYDRDVFDRLYREASATVVAQTVAISDPVSALDHLTPKVSYMYVVDDEERLLVWTRPFELSELVFGRRRARIQGVPVAHPMLVPQRLRVRAAGEIVLIGEQSVSMVVANTKSGHFQPPPESADVVREACRRLFGLDDADIDVFNLFPDPNTQPR
;
A
#
# COMPACT_ATOMS: atom_id res chain seq x y z
N MET A 1 26.06 9.09 1.65
CA MET A 1 25.20 9.90 2.53
C MET A 1 25.95 10.10 3.84
N THR A 2 25.95 11.28 4.46
CA THR A 2 26.71 11.51 5.72
C THR A 2 25.85 11.16 6.94
N THR A 3 26.49 10.83 8.06
CA THR A 3 25.83 10.61 9.36
C THR A 3 24.92 11.78 9.74
N ASP A 4 25.35 13.02 9.48
CA ASP A 4 24.57 14.24 9.71
C ASP A 4 23.23 14.27 8.95
N SER A 5 23.18 13.67 7.75
CA SER A 5 21.96 13.60 6.96
C SER A 5 20.93 12.65 7.56
N VAL A 6 21.37 11.58 8.23
CA VAL A 6 20.48 10.64 8.92
C VAL A 6 19.90 11.28 10.17
N ASP A 7 20.72 11.96 10.96
CA ASP A 7 20.28 12.61 12.19
C ASP A 7 19.26 13.72 11.90
N LEU A 8 19.50 14.52 10.86
CA LEU A 8 18.53 15.53 10.39
C LEU A 8 17.20 14.91 9.93
N LEU A 9 17.26 13.76 9.24
CA LEU A 9 16.07 13.06 8.78
C LEU A 9 15.24 12.53 9.95
N LEU A 10 15.91 11.92 10.94
CA LEU A 10 15.27 11.40 12.14
C LEU A 10 14.61 12.55 12.95
N ALA A 11 15.35 13.61 13.22
CA ALA A 11 14.83 14.77 13.96
C ALA A 11 13.63 15.44 13.26
N LYS A 12 13.65 15.51 11.92
CA LYS A 12 12.53 16.00 11.12
C LYS A 12 11.27 15.18 11.38
N TYR A 13 11.36 13.85 11.32
CA TYR A 13 10.19 12.99 11.49
C TYR A 13 9.69 12.91 12.92
N ASP A 14 10.59 12.97 13.91
CA ASP A 14 10.20 13.08 15.32
C ASP A 14 9.37 14.35 15.55
N THR A 15 9.82 15.49 14.99
CA THR A 15 9.07 16.77 15.05
C THR A 15 7.70 16.66 14.35
N LEU A 16 7.63 16.04 13.17
CA LEU A 16 6.38 15.87 12.43
C LEU A 16 5.39 14.94 13.16
N GLU A 17 5.91 13.89 13.80
CA GLU A 17 5.10 12.96 14.59
C GLU A 17 4.50 13.67 15.81
N GLU A 18 5.32 14.40 16.57
CA GLU A 18 4.87 15.21 17.71
C GLU A 18 3.78 16.21 17.31
N GLN A 19 3.96 16.91 16.19
CA GLN A 19 2.96 17.84 15.67
C GLN A 19 1.66 17.13 15.25
N ALA A 20 1.76 15.96 14.62
CA ALA A 20 0.59 15.18 14.22
C ALA A 20 -0.20 14.69 15.45
N VAL A 21 0.51 14.17 16.47
CA VAL A 21 -0.10 13.72 17.73
C VAL A 21 -0.75 14.89 18.48
N ALA A 22 -0.05 16.01 18.63
CA ALA A 22 -0.57 17.19 19.33
C ALA A 22 -1.83 17.76 18.66
N ARG A 23 -1.92 17.69 17.32
CA ARG A 23 -3.04 18.27 16.57
C ARG A 23 -4.21 17.32 16.37
N TYR A 24 -3.96 16.04 16.15
CA TYR A 24 -4.98 15.09 15.70
C TYR A 24 -5.23 13.94 16.69
N GLY A 25 -4.39 13.80 17.72
CA GLY A 25 -4.47 12.73 18.70
C GLY A 25 -3.54 11.56 18.37
N GLU A 26 -3.30 10.74 19.39
CA GLU A 26 -2.32 9.66 19.36
C GLU A 26 -2.64 8.57 18.33
N ASP A 27 -3.92 8.23 18.18
CA ASP A 27 -4.41 7.17 17.30
C ASP A 27 -4.93 7.70 15.96
N SER A 28 -4.54 8.92 15.61
CA SER A 28 -5.00 9.55 14.38
C SER A 28 -4.40 8.92 13.12
N GLN A 29 -5.18 8.88 12.05
CA GLN A 29 -4.67 8.51 10.72
C GLN A 29 -3.55 9.45 10.24
N ALA A 30 -3.53 10.70 10.73
CA ALA A 30 -2.47 11.65 10.43
C ALA A 30 -1.11 11.19 10.98
N ARG A 31 -1.07 10.63 12.19
CA ARG A 31 0.16 10.05 12.75
C ARG A 31 0.62 8.85 11.93
N VAL A 32 -0.28 7.91 11.62
CA VAL A 32 0.03 6.72 10.80
C VAL A 32 0.67 7.11 9.47
N PHE A 33 0.19 8.20 8.85
CA PHE A 33 0.78 8.75 7.64
C PHE A 33 2.21 9.25 7.85
N VAL A 34 2.49 10.00 8.92
CA VAL A 34 3.86 10.45 9.22
C VAL A 34 4.80 9.26 9.38
N LEU A 35 4.35 8.20 10.06
CA LEU A 35 5.13 6.97 10.24
C LEU A 35 5.38 6.26 8.89
N TYR A 36 4.40 6.23 7.99
CA TYR A 36 4.53 5.63 6.66
C TYR A 36 5.53 6.41 5.79
N GLU A 37 5.44 7.74 5.78
CA GLU A 37 6.42 8.62 5.10
C GLU A 37 7.83 8.48 5.68
N GLN A 38 7.93 8.37 7.01
CA GLN A 38 9.20 8.13 7.68
C GLN A 38 9.79 6.79 7.24
N LEU A 39 8.99 5.72 7.22
CA LEU A 39 9.44 4.41 6.79
C LEU A 39 9.96 4.42 5.34
N ILE A 40 9.23 5.03 4.40
CA ILE A 40 9.67 5.16 3.00
C ILE A 40 11.00 5.88 2.92
N SER A 41 11.13 7.00 3.63
CA SER A 41 12.36 7.80 3.63
C SER A 41 13.54 7.06 4.22
N LEU A 42 13.35 6.37 5.37
CA LEU A 42 14.41 5.58 5.99
C LEU A 42 14.80 4.38 5.13
N ARG A 43 13.83 3.71 4.49
CA ARG A 43 14.10 2.62 3.53
C ARG A 43 14.86 3.12 2.30
N ALA A 44 14.56 4.32 1.80
CA ALA A 44 15.29 4.91 0.69
C ALA A 44 16.75 5.26 1.05
N VAL A 45 17.02 5.62 2.30
CA VAL A 45 18.40 5.79 2.79
C VAL A 45 19.07 4.44 2.98
N HIS A 46 18.39 3.50 3.63
CA HIS A 46 18.88 2.16 3.94
C HIS A 46 19.17 1.34 2.67
N SER A 47 18.41 1.54 1.58
CA SER A 47 18.69 0.91 0.29
C SER A 47 20.03 1.36 -0.31
N ALA A 48 20.48 2.57 0.00
CA ALA A 48 21.79 3.08 -0.44
C ALA A 48 22.92 2.71 0.52
N ASP A 49 22.62 2.55 1.82
CA ASP A 49 23.58 2.14 2.85
C ASP A 49 22.91 1.25 3.92
N ARG A 50 23.17 -0.06 3.83
CA ARG A 50 22.61 -1.06 4.74
C ARG A 50 23.38 -1.21 6.06
N THR A 51 24.50 -0.50 6.23
CA THR A 51 25.41 -0.72 7.37
C THR A 51 25.04 0.08 8.63
N ASP A 52 24.18 1.10 8.52
CA ASP A 52 23.76 1.88 9.68
C ASP A 52 22.75 1.09 10.55
N ALA A 53 23.23 0.61 11.69
CA ALA A 53 22.43 -0.13 12.67
C ALA A 53 21.27 0.72 13.26
N ARG A 54 21.44 2.05 13.38
CA ARG A 54 20.42 2.95 13.93
C ARG A 54 19.21 3.05 13.00
N LEU A 55 19.46 3.10 11.69
CA LEU A 55 18.41 3.05 10.66
C LEU A 55 17.63 1.74 10.76
N SER A 56 18.34 0.61 10.84
CA SER A 56 17.74 -0.72 10.92
C SER A 56 16.86 -0.86 12.17
N GLU A 57 17.32 -0.36 13.31
CA GLU A 57 16.56 -0.34 14.56
C GLU A 57 15.32 0.56 14.46
N ARG A 58 15.45 1.78 13.90
CA ARG A 58 14.32 2.69 13.73
C ARG A 58 13.27 2.12 12.78
N ILE A 59 13.69 1.54 11.65
CA ILE A 59 12.80 0.85 10.69
C ILE A 59 12.04 -0.27 11.40
N THR A 60 12.72 -1.10 12.18
CA THR A 60 12.09 -2.20 12.93
C THR A 60 11.03 -1.67 13.89
N ARG A 61 11.34 -0.63 14.67
CA ARG A 61 10.37 0.00 15.59
C ARG A 61 9.15 0.56 14.86
N LEU A 62 9.36 1.25 13.73
CA LEU A 62 8.27 1.78 12.92
C LEU A 62 7.37 0.68 12.38
N ARG A 63 7.94 -0.42 11.88
CA ARG A 63 7.16 -1.57 11.40
C ARG A 63 6.24 -2.11 12.49
N THR A 64 6.75 -2.27 13.70
CA THR A 64 5.97 -2.76 14.85
C THR A 64 4.87 -1.77 15.25
N ASP A 65 5.18 -0.49 15.39
CA ASP A 65 4.20 0.54 15.79
C ASP A 65 3.09 0.67 14.73
N MET A 66 3.46 0.73 13.45
CA MET A 66 2.51 0.80 12.35
C MET A 66 1.63 -0.44 12.29
N ALA A 67 2.18 -1.65 12.42
CA ALA A 67 1.37 -2.88 12.43
C ALA A 67 0.31 -2.85 13.55
N GLY A 68 0.70 -2.40 14.75
CA GLY A 68 -0.24 -2.23 15.87
C GLY A 68 -1.34 -1.20 15.58
N ARG A 69 -0.96 -0.04 15.04
CA ARG A 69 -1.90 1.04 14.71
C ARG A 69 -2.87 0.68 13.58
N TYR A 70 -2.36 0.03 12.53
CA TYR A 70 -3.20 -0.42 11.42
C TYR A 70 -4.25 -1.42 11.89
N LEU A 71 -3.88 -2.33 12.81
CA LEU A 71 -4.82 -3.28 13.42
C LEU A 71 -5.88 -2.58 14.27
N ALA A 72 -5.49 -1.57 15.05
CA ALA A 72 -6.41 -0.78 15.89
C ALA A 72 -7.32 0.18 15.09
N SER A 73 -6.90 0.55 13.88
CA SER A 73 -7.64 1.48 13.00
C SER A 73 -8.74 0.82 12.16
N GLY A 74 -8.96 -0.48 12.31
CA GLY A 74 -10.01 -1.20 11.60
C GLY A 74 -11.40 -0.63 11.94
N PRO A 75 -12.37 -0.66 11.01
CA PRO A 75 -13.73 -0.24 11.32
C PRO A 75 -14.33 -1.13 12.43
N ASP A 76 -15.03 -0.51 13.39
CA ASP A 76 -15.68 -1.19 14.52
C ASP A 76 -16.75 -2.19 14.11
N ARG A 77 -17.26 -2.08 12.87
CA ARG A 77 -18.23 -3.02 12.30
C ARG A 77 -17.87 -3.38 10.86
N PRO A 78 -18.07 -4.64 10.44
CA PRO A 78 -17.97 -5.02 9.05
C PRO A 78 -18.96 -4.19 8.23
N LEU A 79 -18.45 -3.41 7.28
CA LEU A 79 -19.31 -2.76 6.30
C LEU A 79 -19.88 -3.85 5.39
N GLU A 80 -21.19 -3.80 5.11
CA GLU A 80 -21.74 -4.57 3.99
C GLU A 80 -21.09 -4.05 2.72
N LEU A 81 -20.13 -4.82 2.23
CA LEU A 81 -19.39 -4.46 1.04
C LEU A 81 -19.93 -5.20 -0.18
N PRO A 82 -19.92 -4.57 -1.35
CA PRO A 82 -20.25 -5.21 -2.62
C PRO A 82 -19.10 -6.12 -3.07
N ARG A 83 -18.79 -7.13 -2.26
CA ARG A 83 -17.74 -8.14 -2.51
C ARG A 83 -18.13 -9.49 -1.93
N ARG A 84 -17.54 -10.56 -2.45
CA ARG A 84 -17.56 -11.90 -1.85
C ARG A 84 -16.16 -12.49 -1.75
N VAL A 85 -15.96 -13.34 -0.74
CA VAL A 85 -14.73 -14.13 -0.56
C VAL A 85 -14.90 -15.47 -1.27
N LEU A 86 -14.15 -15.69 -2.34
CA LEU A 86 -14.16 -16.94 -3.10
C LEU A 86 -13.21 -18.00 -2.52
N SER A 87 -12.07 -17.56 -1.99
CA SER A 87 -11.10 -18.40 -1.29
C SER A 87 -10.50 -17.62 -0.11
N ARG A 88 -10.15 -18.33 0.96
CA ARG A 88 -9.48 -17.74 2.13
C ARG A 88 -7.97 -17.91 2.11
N ARG A 89 -7.45 -19.02 1.55
CA ARG A 89 -6.02 -19.35 1.57
C ARG A 89 -5.60 -20.10 0.29
N PRO A 90 -4.82 -19.47 -0.62
CA PRO A 90 -4.59 -18.01 -0.67
C PRO A 90 -5.91 -17.24 -0.85
N PRO A 91 -6.01 -16.01 -0.33
CA PRO A 91 -7.22 -15.22 -0.44
C PRO A 91 -7.58 -14.94 -1.90
N LEU A 92 -8.87 -14.97 -2.20
CA LEU A 92 -9.43 -14.57 -3.48
C LEU A 92 -10.76 -13.88 -3.23
N LEU A 93 -10.88 -12.65 -3.70
CA LEU A 93 -12.01 -11.76 -3.49
C LEU A 93 -12.58 -11.41 -4.85
N GLU A 94 -13.90 -11.28 -4.94
CA GLU A 94 -14.58 -10.80 -6.14
C GLU A 94 -15.48 -9.61 -5.78
N TYR A 95 -15.34 -8.53 -6.53
CA TYR A 95 -16.20 -7.34 -6.40
C TYR A 95 -17.49 -7.53 -7.22
N ASP A 96 -18.59 -6.96 -6.72
CA ASP A 96 -19.89 -7.08 -7.35
C ASP A 96 -19.91 -6.42 -8.75
N ARG A 97 -20.35 -7.20 -9.75
CA ARG A 97 -20.42 -6.77 -11.14
C ARG A 97 -21.37 -5.62 -11.36
N ASP A 98 -22.56 -5.69 -10.80
CA ASP A 98 -23.62 -4.70 -11.05
C ASP A 98 -23.26 -3.36 -10.42
N VAL A 99 -22.65 -3.39 -9.23
CA VAL A 99 -22.10 -2.20 -8.58
C VAL A 99 -20.94 -1.62 -9.38
N PHE A 100 -20.02 -2.45 -9.87
CA PHE A 100 -18.92 -2.00 -10.72
C PHE A 100 -19.44 -1.31 -11.97
N ASP A 101 -20.42 -1.94 -12.63
CA ASP A 101 -20.95 -1.45 -13.90
C ASP A 101 -21.63 -0.10 -13.76
N ARG A 102 -22.37 0.08 -12.67
CA ARG A 102 -23.04 1.34 -12.35
C ARG A 102 -22.07 2.47 -11.99
N LEU A 103 -20.97 2.17 -11.28
CA LEU A 103 -20.11 3.21 -10.70
C LEU A 103 -18.85 3.51 -11.52
N TYR A 104 -18.30 2.51 -12.21
CA TYR A 104 -16.91 2.56 -12.68
C TYR A 104 -16.72 2.22 -14.15
N ARG A 105 -17.70 1.59 -14.81
CA ARG A 105 -17.58 1.09 -16.20
C ARG A 105 -17.06 2.15 -17.16
N GLU A 106 -17.63 3.35 -17.12
CA GLU A 106 -17.30 4.44 -18.05
C GLU A 106 -15.81 4.84 -17.99
N ALA A 107 -15.27 4.95 -16.78
CA ALA A 107 -13.88 5.35 -16.56
C ALA A 107 -12.88 4.16 -16.59
N SER A 108 -13.37 2.92 -16.53
CA SER A 108 -12.52 1.73 -16.39
C SER A 108 -11.57 1.51 -17.55
N ALA A 109 -11.99 1.76 -18.80
CA ALA A 109 -11.13 1.58 -19.97
C ALA A 109 -9.89 2.48 -19.91
N THR A 110 -10.05 3.72 -19.43
CA THR A 110 -8.94 4.66 -19.25
C THR A 110 -8.01 4.23 -18.12
N VAL A 111 -8.57 3.73 -17.00
CA VAL A 111 -7.76 3.18 -15.90
C VAL A 111 -6.95 1.97 -16.36
N VAL A 112 -7.56 1.03 -17.09
CA VAL A 112 -6.87 -0.13 -17.65
C VAL A 112 -5.73 0.30 -18.57
N ALA A 113 -5.96 1.27 -19.46
CA ALA A 113 -4.91 1.78 -20.36
C ALA A 113 -3.75 2.44 -19.61
N GLN A 114 -3.97 2.88 -18.37
CA GLN A 114 -2.97 3.45 -17.47
C GLN A 114 -2.49 2.45 -16.40
N THR A 115 -2.89 1.18 -16.51
CA THR A 115 -2.47 0.12 -15.58
C THR A 115 -1.45 -0.75 -16.27
N VAL A 116 -0.31 -0.95 -15.61
CA VAL A 116 0.76 -1.81 -16.11
C VAL A 116 0.83 -3.09 -15.30
N ALA A 117 1.07 -4.21 -15.96
CA ALA A 117 1.42 -5.46 -15.31
C ALA A 117 2.93 -5.48 -15.11
N ILE A 118 3.38 -5.51 -13.86
CA ILE A 118 4.80 -5.55 -13.54
C ILE A 118 5.33 -6.97 -13.78
N SER A 119 6.33 -7.09 -14.64
CA SER A 119 6.91 -8.38 -15.03
C SER A 119 8.28 -8.65 -14.42
N ASP A 120 9.06 -7.59 -14.12
CA ASP A 120 10.44 -7.70 -13.68
C ASP A 120 10.88 -6.42 -12.91
N PRO A 121 12.03 -6.45 -12.23
CA PRO A 121 12.45 -5.36 -11.35
C PRO A 121 12.96 -4.12 -12.06
N VAL A 122 13.29 -4.19 -13.35
CA VAL A 122 13.82 -3.05 -14.12
C VAL A 122 12.68 -2.33 -14.81
N SER A 123 11.82 -3.06 -15.53
CA SER A 123 10.66 -2.48 -16.24
C SER A 123 9.67 -1.80 -15.30
N ALA A 124 9.63 -2.21 -14.02
CA ALA A 124 8.85 -1.52 -13.01
C ALA A 124 9.22 -0.03 -12.91
N LEU A 125 10.52 0.30 -13.01
CA LEU A 125 11.03 1.66 -12.89
C LEU A 125 10.94 2.46 -14.20
N ASP A 126 10.72 1.80 -15.34
CA ASP A 126 10.39 2.48 -16.60
C ASP A 126 8.99 3.13 -16.57
N HIS A 127 8.12 2.60 -15.71
CA HIS A 127 6.72 3.03 -15.59
C HIS A 127 6.42 3.79 -14.29
N LEU A 128 7.19 3.57 -13.23
CA LEU A 128 6.91 4.04 -11.89
C LEU A 128 8.09 4.81 -11.31
N THR A 129 7.80 5.94 -10.69
CA THR A 129 8.78 6.76 -9.98
C THR A 129 9.05 6.14 -8.61
N PRO A 130 10.32 5.86 -8.25
CA PRO A 130 10.66 5.37 -6.92
C PRO A 130 10.20 6.32 -5.81
N LYS A 131 9.90 5.74 -4.63
CA LYS A 131 9.56 6.47 -3.39
C LYS A 131 8.22 7.22 -3.47
N VAL A 132 7.38 6.88 -4.44
CA VAL A 132 6.03 7.41 -4.62
C VAL A 132 4.99 6.31 -4.47
N SER A 133 3.80 6.65 -3.95
CA SER A 133 2.71 5.71 -3.73
C SER A 133 1.85 5.52 -4.97
N TYR A 134 1.51 4.26 -5.25
CA TYR A 134 0.67 3.84 -6.36
C TYR A 134 -0.43 2.89 -5.90
N MET A 135 -1.58 2.92 -6.58
CA MET A 135 -2.63 1.94 -6.39
C MET A 135 -2.24 0.65 -7.10
N TYR A 136 -2.34 -0.48 -6.39
CA TYR A 136 -2.08 -1.79 -6.97
C TYR A 136 -3.18 -2.81 -6.65
N VAL A 137 -3.21 -3.85 -7.47
CA VAL A 137 -3.85 -5.13 -7.15
C VAL A 137 -2.92 -6.28 -7.52
N VAL A 138 -3.01 -7.39 -6.78
CA VAL A 138 -2.56 -8.70 -7.27
C VAL A 138 -3.81 -9.41 -7.74
N ASP A 139 -3.89 -9.68 -9.04
CA ASP A 139 -5.06 -10.32 -9.63
C ASP A 139 -5.12 -11.83 -9.33
N ASP A 140 -6.14 -12.51 -9.85
CA ASP A 140 -6.32 -13.94 -9.63
C ASP A 140 -5.42 -14.84 -10.47
N GLU A 141 -4.65 -14.24 -11.39
CA GLU A 141 -3.55 -14.85 -12.14
C GLU A 141 -2.17 -14.50 -11.51
N GLU A 142 -2.17 -13.94 -10.30
CA GLU A 142 -0.98 -13.57 -9.52
C GLU A 142 -0.11 -12.49 -10.18
N ARG A 143 -0.66 -11.70 -11.10
CA ARG A 143 0.02 -10.54 -11.69
C ARG A 143 -0.11 -9.33 -10.77
N LEU A 144 0.98 -8.61 -10.58
CA LEU A 144 0.99 -7.31 -9.92
C LEU A 144 0.60 -6.24 -10.95
N LEU A 145 -0.61 -5.71 -10.82
CA LEU A 145 -1.11 -4.64 -11.67
C LEU A 145 -1.03 -3.32 -10.90
N VAL A 146 -0.40 -2.31 -11.49
CA VAL A 146 -0.19 -0.99 -10.86
C VAL A 146 -0.75 0.10 -11.77
N TRP A 147 -1.61 0.95 -11.22
CA TRP A 147 -2.05 2.14 -11.92
C TRP A 147 -0.94 3.19 -11.89
N THR A 148 -0.45 3.61 -13.05
CA THR A 148 0.80 4.40 -13.20
C THR A 148 0.70 5.85 -12.74
N ARG A 149 -0.49 6.31 -12.35
CA ARG A 149 -0.64 7.64 -11.78
C ARG A 149 -0.31 7.59 -10.28
N PRO A 150 0.69 8.35 -9.81
CA PRO A 150 1.02 8.40 -8.39
C PRO A 150 -0.06 9.12 -7.59
N PHE A 151 -0.10 8.82 -6.30
CA PHE A 151 -0.86 9.57 -5.30
C PHE A 151 0.10 10.25 -4.35
N GLU A 152 -0.23 11.47 -3.95
CA GLU A 152 0.35 12.00 -2.73
C GLU A 152 -0.35 11.34 -1.54
N LEU A 153 0.42 10.84 -0.58
CA LEU A 153 -0.15 10.22 0.63
C LEU A 153 -1.05 11.20 1.42
N SER A 154 -0.84 12.51 1.26
CA SER A 154 -1.73 13.56 1.79
C SER A 154 -3.15 13.50 1.21
N GLU A 155 -3.30 13.13 -0.06
CA GLU A 155 -4.60 13.01 -0.75
C GLU A 155 -5.42 11.84 -0.23
N LEU A 156 -4.75 10.78 0.24
CA LEU A 156 -5.34 9.59 0.82
C LEU A 156 -5.90 9.85 2.23
N VAL A 157 -5.19 10.63 3.05
CA VAL A 157 -5.57 10.93 4.45
C VAL A 157 -6.70 11.94 4.53
N PHE A 158 -6.61 13.03 3.76
CA PHE A 158 -7.58 14.11 3.86
C PHE A 158 -8.76 13.95 2.90
N GLY A 159 -8.72 13.00 1.97
CA GLY A 159 -9.82 12.63 1.07
C GLY A 159 -10.30 13.73 0.11
N ARG A 160 -9.67 14.92 0.15
CA ARG A 160 -10.13 16.13 -0.56
C ARG A 160 -9.81 16.11 -2.05
N ARG A 161 -8.92 15.21 -2.51
CA ARG A 161 -8.46 15.13 -3.91
C ARG A 161 -8.23 13.70 -4.36
N ARG A 162 -9.26 12.84 -4.28
CA ARG A 162 -9.19 11.53 -4.95
C ARG A 162 -8.93 11.76 -6.44
N ALA A 163 -7.93 11.07 -7.00
CA ALA A 163 -7.70 11.12 -8.43
C ALA A 163 -8.96 10.67 -9.17
N ARG A 164 -9.35 11.44 -10.20
CA ARG A 164 -10.56 11.20 -10.98
C ARG A 164 -10.22 11.04 -12.45
N ILE A 165 -10.98 10.19 -13.12
CA ILE A 165 -11.02 10.05 -14.57
C ILE A 165 -12.48 10.29 -14.98
N GLN A 166 -12.71 11.24 -15.88
CA GLN A 166 -14.06 11.58 -16.35
C GLN A 166 -15.03 11.88 -15.19
N GLY A 167 -14.54 12.51 -14.12
CA GLY A 167 -15.33 12.81 -12.92
C GLY A 167 -15.51 11.66 -11.93
N VAL A 168 -15.17 10.42 -12.32
CA VAL A 168 -15.26 9.21 -11.50
C VAL A 168 -13.98 9.02 -10.67
N PRO A 169 -14.07 8.88 -9.33
CA PRO A 169 -12.91 8.55 -8.49
C PRO A 169 -12.33 7.18 -8.86
N VAL A 170 -11.02 7.10 -9.02
CA VAL A 170 -10.35 5.83 -9.33
C VAL A 170 -10.38 4.90 -8.13
N ALA A 171 -10.65 3.62 -8.38
CA ALA A 171 -10.84 2.59 -7.37
C ALA A 171 -10.20 1.26 -7.80
N HIS A 172 -9.76 0.44 -6.84
CA HIS A 172 -9.09 -0.85 -7.10
C HIS A 172 -9.83 -1.78 -8.08
N PRO A 173 -11.18 -1.91 -8.06
CA PRO A 173 -11.88 -2.76 -9.03
C PRO A 173 -11.64 -2.36 -10.49
N MET A 174 -11.32 -1.09 -10.76
CA MET A 174 -11.04 -0.59 -12.11
C MET A 174 -9.74 -1.13 -12.72
N LEU A 175 -8.83 -1.68 -11.91
CA LEU A 175 -7.59 -2.30 -12.39
C LEU A 175 -7.83 -3.73 -12.94
N VAL A 176 -8.95 -4.36 -12.59
CA VAL A 176 -9.31 -5.75 -12.99
C VAL A 176 -10.75 -5.84 -13.51
N PRO A 177 -11.19 -5.00 -14.46
CA PRO A 177 -12.61 -4.85 -14.76
C PRO A 177 -13.24 -6.09 -15.40
N GLN A 178 -12.46 -6.98 -16.00
CA GLN A 178 -12.97 -8.17 -16.68
C GLN A 178 -13.46 -9.24 -15.68
N ARG A 179 -12.64 -9.57 -14.67
CA ARG A 179 -12.96 -10.63 -13.70
C ARG A 179 -13.42 -10.06 -12.35
N LEU A 180 -13.04 -8.82 -12.02
CA LEU A 180 -13.26 -8.17 -10.73
C LEU A 180 -12.70 -8.96 -9.55
N ARG A 181 -11.65 -9.74 -9.80
CA ARG A 181 -11.05 -10.65 -8.84
C ARG A 181 -9.65 -10.22 -8.45
N VAL A 182 -9.37 -10.25 -7.16
CA VAL A 182 -8.05 -9.94 -6.60
C VAL A 182 -7.70 -10.88 -5.47
N ARG A 183 -6.41 -11.12 -5.31
CA ARG A 183 -5.82 -11.77 -4.14
C ARG A 183 -5.34 -10.74 -3.11
N ALA A 184 -4.92 -9.57 -3.57
CA ALA A 184 -4.54 -8.43 -2.73
C ALA A 184 -4.85 -7.12 -3.44
N ALA A 185 -5.08 -6.05 -2.68
CA ALA A 185 -5.33 -4.71 -3.22
C ALA A 185 -4.94 -3.66 -2.18
N GLY A 186 -4.29 -2.58 -2.61
CA GLY A 186 -3.91 -1.51 -1.70
C GLY A 186 -3.01 -0.48 -2.37
N GLU A 187 -2.02 -0.02 -1.62
CA GLU A 187 -1.01 0.94 -2.08
C GLU A 187 0.39 0.33 -2.00
N ILE A 188 1.23 0.65 -2.98
CA ILE A 188 2.61 0.16 -3.09
C ILE A 188 3.56 1.31 -3.40
N VAL A 189 4.73 1.26 -2.78
CA VAL A 189 5.87 2.14 -3.01
C VAL A 189 7.07 1.27 -3.36
N LEU A 190 7.65 1.54 -4.54
CA LEU A 190 8.87 0.88 -4.98
C LEU A 190 10.08 1.74 -4.61
N ILE A 191 11.14 1.12 -4.12
CA ILE A 191 12.37 1.80 -3.71
C ILE A 191 13.55 1.15 -4.43
N GLY A 192 14.36 1.97 -5.09
CA GLY A 192 15.51 1.55 -5.89
C GLY A 192 15.96 2.67 -6.83
N GLU A 193 17.07 2.45 -7.53
CA GLU A 193 17.58 3.37 -8.56
C GLU A 193 17.58 2.72 -9.94
N GLN A 194 18.33 1.62 -10.10
CA GLN A 194 18.41 0.87 -11.36
C GLN A 194 17.47 -0.33 -11.41
N SER A 195 17.11 -0.85 -10.24
CA SER A 195 16.18 -1.95 -10.06
C SER A 195 15.45 -1.76 -8.73
N VAL A 196 14.25 -2.32 -8.60
CA VAL A 196 13.56 -2.39 -7.31
C VAL A 196 14.42 -3.18 -6.32
N SER A 197 14.75 -2.55 -5.19
CA SER A 197 15.58 -3.13 -4.11
C SER A 197 14.83 -3.28 -2.78
N MET A 198 13.73 -2.54 -2.59
CA MET A 198 12.84 -2.65 -1.44
C MET A 198 11.41 -2.28 -1.84
N VAL A 199 10.43 -2.80 -1.10
CA VAL A 199 9.02 -2.49 -1.29
C VAL A 199 8.39 -2.14 0.05
N VAL A 200 7.62 -1.05 0.06
CA VAL A 200 6.68 -0.74 1.14
C VAL A 200 5.27 -0.79 0.57
N ALA A 201 4.42 -1.63 1.13
CA ALA A 201 3.06 -1.81 0.66
C ALA A 201 2.07 -1.86 1.83
N ASN A 202 0.81 -1.61 1.51
CA ASN A 202 -0.29 -1.96 2.39
C ASN A 202 -1.39 -2.68 1.61
N THR A 203 -2.30 -3.34 2.31
CA THR A 203 -3.49 -3.98 1.74
C THR A 203 -4.76 -3.16 2.03
N LYS A 204 -4.64 -1.82 2.07
CA LYS A 204 -5.74 -0.90 2.37
C LYS A 204 -6.61 -0.65 1.13
N SER A 205 -7.48 -1.60 0.80
CA SER A 205 -8.57 -1.35 -0.16
C SER A 205 -9.91 -1.26 0.54
N GLY A 206 -10.57 -0.10 0.49
CA GLY A 206 -11.93 0.06 1.01
C GLY A 206 -12.99 -0.72 0.20
N HIS A 207 -12.67 -1.12 -1.03
CA HIS A 207 -13.59 -1.85 -1.92
C HIS A 207 -13.49 -3.36 -1.71
N PHE A 208 -12.27 -3.88 -1.64
CA PHE A 208 -12.03 -5.31 -1.49
C PHE A 208 -11.87 -5.75 -0.03
N GLN A 209 -11.46 -4.85 0.87
CA GLN A 209 -11.08 -5.16 2.25
C GLN A 209 -10.32 -6.50 2.36
N PRO A 210 -9.10 -6.57 1.80
CA PRO A 210 -8.34 -7.81 1.79
C PRO A 210 -8.08 -8.29 3.22
N PRO A 211 -8.20 -9.61 3.49
CA PRO A 211 -7.89 -10.17 4.80
C PRO A 211 -6.37 -10.13 5.06
N PRO A 212 -5.92 -10.32 6.32
CA PRO A 212 -4.51 -10.33 6.69
C PRO A 212 -3.62 -11.25 5.84
N GLU A 213 -4.12 -12.42 5.42
CA GLU A 213 -3.41 -13.37 4.55
C GLU A 213 -3.01 -12.78 3.19
N SER A 214 -3.61 -11.67 2.78
CA SER A 214 -3.25 -10.97 1.53
C SER A 214 -1.84 -10.38 1.61
N ALA A 215 -1.32 -10.12 2.83
CA ALA A 215 0.06 -9.65 2.99
C ALA A 215 1.08 -10.68 2.48
N ASP A 216 0.81 -11.97 2.66
CA ASP A 216 1.69 -13.04 2.18
C ASP A 216 1.66 -13.16 0.66
N VAL A 217 0.50 -12.91 0.04
CA VAL A 217 0.37 -12.80 -1.43
C VAL A 217 1.24 -11.67 -1.97
N VAL A 218 1.25 -10.50 -1.31
CA VAL A 218 2.08 -9.36 -1.72
C VAL A 218 3.56 -9.68 -1.56
N ARG A 219 3.96 -10.29 -0.44
CA ARG A 219 5.35 -10.73 -0.23
C ARG A 219 5.78 -11.70 -1.33
N GLU A 220 4.98 -12.72 -1.61
CA GLU A 220 5.29 -13.70 -2.66
C GLU A 220 5.42 -13.06 -4.04
N ALA A 221 4.51 -12.14 -4.39
CA ALA A 221 4.61 -11.38 -5.63
C ALA A 221 5.92 -10.58 -5.71
N CYS A 222 6.33 -9.93 -4.61
CA CYS A 222 7.59 -9.18 -4.55
C CYS A 222 8.82 -10.09 -4.66
N ARG A 223 8.85 -11.24 -3.96
CA ARG A 223 9.93 -12.22 -4.08
C ARG A 223 10.08 -12.70 -5.52
N ARG A 224 8.97 -13.06 -6.15
CA ARG A 224 8.94 -13.60 -7.51
C ARG A 224 9.33 -12.56 -8.56
N LEU A 225 8.80 -11.34 -8.47
CA LEU A 225 9.01 -10.30 -9.49
C LEU A 225 10.34 -9.56 -9.32
N PHE A 226 10.78 -9.37 -8.08
CA PHE A 226 11.89 -8.48 -7.77
C PHE A 226 13.09 -9.20 -7.16
N GLY A 227 12.97 -10.48 -6.78
CA GLY A 227 14.05 -11.23 -6.13
C GLY A 227 14.40 -10.71 -4.73
N LEU A 228 13.44 -10.08 -4.05
CA LEU A 228 13.65 -9.48 -2.72
C LEU A 228 13.53 -10.52 -1.60
N ASP A 229 14.25 -10.28 -0.52
CA ASP A 229 14.09 -11.00 0.74
C ASP A 229 13.00 -10.37 1.62
N ASP A 230 12.45 -11.13 2.58
CA ASP A 230 11.43 -10.65 3.51
C ASP A 230 11.87 -9.42 4.33
N ALA A 231 13.18 -9.23 4.52
CA ALA A 231 13.74 -8.06 5.19
C ALA A 231 13.57 -6.76 4.40
N ASP A 232 13.42 -6.86 3.07
CA ASP A 232 13.30 -5.75 2.12
C ASP A 232 11.85 -5.49 1.70
N ILE A 233 10.89 -6.23 2.29
CA ILE A 233 9.46 -6.14 1.97
C ILE A 233 8.66 -5.81 3.25
N ASP A 234 8.17 -4.57 3.32
CA ASP A 234 7.25 -4.13 4.37
C ASP A 234 5.81 -4.17 3.85
N VAL A 235 4.98 -5.05 4.42
CA VAL A 235 3.54 -5.10 4.09
C VAL A 235 2.69 -4.93 5.33
N PHE A 236 1.83 -3.91 5.31
CA PHE A 236 0.90 -3.60 6.39
C PHE A 236 -0.54 -3.94 6.00
N ASN A 237 -1.28 -4.57 6.90
CA ASN A 237 -2.68 -4.88 6.68
C ASN A 237 -3.57 -4.10 7.65
N LEU A 238 -4.58 -3.40 7.11
CA LEU A 238 -5.47 -2.51 7.89
C LEU A 238 -6.67 -3.24 8.50
N PHE A 239 -7.15 -4.31 7.87
CA PHE A 239 -8.39 -4.96 8.30
C PHE A 239 -8.09 -6.15 9.20
N PRO A 240 -8.50 -6.15 10.48
CA PRO A 240 -8.32 -7.32 11.35
C PRO A 240 -9.00 -8.55 10.74
N ASP A 241 -8.61 -9.75 11.18
CA ASP A 241 -9.34 -10.95 10.78
C ASP A 241 -10.81 -10.78 11.18
N PRO A 242 -11.76 -10.86 10.23
CA PRO A 242 -13.18 -10.69 10.53
C PRO A 242 -13.73 -11.68 11.58
N ASN A 243 -12.99 -12.76 11.90
CA ASN A 243 -13.34 -13.71 12.95
C ASN A 243 -12.76 -13.38 14.34
N THR A 244 -11.89 -12.37 14.43
CA THR A 244 -11.26 -11.93 15.69
C THR A 244 -11.91 -10.71 16.33
N GLN A 245 -12.90 -10.11 15.65
CA GLN A 245 -13.69 -9.04 16.24
C GLN A 245 -14.76 -9.63 17.19
N PRO A 246 -14.86 -9.15 18.45
CA PRO A 246 -15.93 -9.58 19.35
C PRO A 246 -17.29 -9.26 18.72
N ARG A 247 -18.21 -10.24 18.77
CA ARG A 247 -19.60 -10.09 18.31
C ARG A 247 -20.37 -9.07 19.15
#